data_AF-A0A969EJZ9-F1
#
_entry.id   AF-A0A969EJZ9-F1
#
_cell.length_a   1.000
_cell.length_b   1.000
_cell.length_c   1.000
_cell.angle_alpha   90.00
_cell.angle_beta   90.00
_cell.angle_gamma   90.00
#
_symmetry.space_group_name_H-M   'P 1'
#
loop_
_entity.id
_entity.type
_entity.pdbx_description
1 polymer ?
#
loop_
_entity_poly.entity_id
_entity_poly.type
_entity_poly.pdbx_seq_one_letter_code
_entity_poly.pdbx_strand_id
1 'polypeptide(L)' 'MSRAVTDMKEFYRWVHQKVKSTSTHKLDNGILYLKGGDLETEMDALKRPYSIYNLSDFFEHDFFTTKHVVYVPVQNR' A
#
# COMPACT_ATOMS: atom_id res chain seq x y z
N MET A 1 -8.85 6.22 -4.00
CA MET A 1 -8.86 4.81 -3.52
C MET A 1 -8.92 3.93 -4.77
N SER A 2 -7.93 3.07 -5.02
CA SER A 2 -7.94 2.17 -6.19
C SER A 2 -8.39 0.77 -5.76
N ARG A 3 -9.27 0.15 -6.55
CA ARG A 3 -9.62 -1.27 -6.50
C ARG A 3 -9.39 -1.80 -7.91
N ALA A 4 -8.25 -2.44 -8.16
CA ALA A 4 -7.93 -2.98 -9.49
C ALA A 4 -6.84 -4.05 -9.40
N VAL A 5 -7.00 -5.09 -10.21
CA VAL A 5 -6.11 -6.26 -10.42
C VAL A 5 -4.80 -5.81 -11.10
N THR A 6 -4.04 -4.94 -10.44
CA THR A 6 -2.78 -4.41 -10.99
C THR A 6 -1.68 -4.63 -9.97
N ASP A 7 -0.50 -5.01 -10.47
CA ASP A 7 0.70 -5.20 -9.68
C ASP A 7 1.16 -3.85 -9.07
N MET A 8 1.51 -3.87 -7.79
CA MET A 8 1.94 -2.72 -7.00
C MET A 8 3.11 -2.00 -7.66
N LYS A 9 4.03 -2.72 -8.32
CA LYS A 9 5.16 -2.13 -9.03
C LYS A 9 4.71 -1.28 -10.21
N GLU A 10 3.73 -1.75 -10.96
CA GLU A 10 3.17 -0.99 -12.08
C GLU A 10 2.40 0.23 -11.57
N PHE A 11 1.56 0.04 -10.56
CA PHE A 11 0.82 1.13 -9.94
C PHE A 11 1.76 2.21 -9.38
N TYR A 12 2.80 1.82 -8.65
CA TYR A 12 3.82 2.73 -8.12
C TYR A 12 4.45 3.58 -9.23
N ARG A 13 4.80 2.97 -10.37
CA ARG A 13 5.37 3.71 -11.52
C ARG A 13 4.44 4.81 -12.01
N TRP A 14 3.12 4.61 -12.01
CA TRP A 14 2.16 5.62 -12.45
C TRP A 14 1.95 6.77 -11.47
N VAL A 15 2.11 6.51 -10.17
CA VAL A 15 1.68 7.46 -9.13
C VAL A 15 2.82 8.12 -8.36
N HIS A 16 4.02 7.53 -8.27
CA HIS A 16 5.08 8.05 -7.39
C HIS A 16 5.49 9.50 -7.69
N GLN A 17 5.52 9.90 -8.96
CA GLN A 17 5.83 11.28 -9.36
C GLN A 17 4.68 12.28 -9.10
N LYS A 18 3.49 11.77 -8.78
CA LYS A 18 2.30 12.57 -8.50
C LYS A 18 2.07 12.77 -6.99
N VAL A 19 2.98 12.26 -6.16
CA VAL A 19 2.96 12.44 -4.70
C VAL A 19 3.86 13.62 -4.35
N LYS A 20 3.34 14.57 -3.54
CA LYS A 20 4.13 15.71 -3.05
C LYS A 20 5.24 15.21 -2.12
N SER A 21 6.45 15.76 -2.26
CA SER A 21 7.58 15.45 -1.38
C SER A 21 7.40 16.00 0.03
N THR A 22 6.81 17.19 0.17
CA THR A 22 6.52 17.78 1.48
C THR A 22 5.27 17.14 2.08
N SER A 23 5.44 16.46 3.22
CA SER A 23 4.32 15.96 4.03
C SER A 23 3.96 16.93 5.15
N THR A 24 2.67 17.13 5.38
CA THR A 24 2.12 17.91 6.51
C THR A 24 1.31 17.02 7.46
N HIS A 25 1.40 15.70 7.30
CA HIS A 25 0.68 14.72 8.09
C HIS A 25 1.65 13.96 9.00
N LYS A 26 1.10 13.30 10.03
CA LYS A 26 1.90 12.44 10.92
C LYS A 26 2.49 11.22 10.19
N LEU A 27 1.81 10.77 9.14
CA LEU A 27 2.25 9.70 8.25
C LEU A 27 2.81 10.34 6.97
N ASP A 28 4.00 9.91 6.54
CA ASP A 28 4.63 10.40 5.32
C ASP A 28 3.70 10.23 4.10
N ASN A 29 3.82 11.15 3.14
CA ASN A 29 3.07 11.02 1.90
C ASN A 29 3.47 9.73 1.19
N GLY A 30 2.46 8.97 0.76
CA GLY A 30 2.69 7.65 0.20
C GLY A 30 1.43 7.05 -0.39
N ILE A 31 1.56 5.78 -0.75
CA ILE A 31 0.49 4.98 -1.31
C ILE A 31 -0.16 4.19 -0.17
N LEU A 32 -1.48 4.27 -0.06
CA LEU A 32 -2.31 3.36 0.74
C LEU A 32 -3.12 2.49 -0.22
N TYR A 33 -2.94 1.19 -0.14
CA TYR A 33 -3.50 0.23 -1.09
C TYR A 33 -4.16 -0.93 -0.34
N LEU A 34 -5.48 -1.10 -0.53
CA LEU A 34 -6.22 -2.20 0.04
C LEU A 34 -6.14 -3.42 -0.89
N LYS A 35 -5.57 -4.53 -0.40
CA LYS A 35 -5.46 -5.78 -1.16
C LYS A 35 -5.88 -6.97 -0.30
N GLY A 36 -6.30 -8.05 -0.95
CA GLY A 36 -6.59 -9.31 -0.27
C GLY A 36 -5.72 -10.43 -0.84
N GLY A 37 -5.58 -11.50 -0.06
CA GLY A 37 -4.71 -12.63 -0.41
C GLY A 37 -3.27 -12.44 0.07
N ASP A 38 -2.38 -13.29 -0.44
CA ASP A 38 -0.95 -13.27 -0.15
C ASP A 38 -0.23 -12.19 -0.97
N LEU A 39 0.52 -11.33 -0.29
CA LEU A 39 1.14 -10.13 -0.83
C LEU A 39 2.67 -10.21 -0.86
N GLU A 40 3.28 -11.20 -0.22
CA GLU A 40 4.74 -11.22 0.00
C GLU A 40 5.51 -11.15 -1.32
N THR A 41 5.15 -12.01 -2.29
CA THR A 41 5.83 -12.07 -3.60
C THR A 41 5.75 -10.75 -4.37
N GLU A 42 4.60 -10.08 -4.34
CA GLU A 42 4.38 -8.82 -5.05
C GLU A 42 5.14 -7.66 -4.38
N MET A 43 5.13 -7.63 -3.05
CA MET A 43 5.79 -6.59 -2.28
C MET A 43 7.32 -6.73 -2.34
N ASP A 44 7.85 -7.95 -2.37
CA ASP A 44 9.27 -8.22 -2.59
C ASP A 44 9.75 -7.73 -3.96
N ALA A 45 8.91 -7.84 -4.99
CA ALA A 45 9.21 -7.37 -6.34
C ALA A 45 9.29 -5.82 -6.43
N LEU A 46 8.64 -5.10 -5.52
CA LEU A 46 8.61 -3.63 -5.49
C LEU A 46 9.98 -3.04 -5.11
N LYS A 47 10.78 -3.74 -4.30
CA LYS A 47 12.09 -3.28 -3.79
C LYS A 47 12.03 -1.89 -3.14
N ARG A 48 10.96 -1.62 -2.38
CA ARG A 48 10.73 -0.37 -1.62
C ARG A 48 10.32 -0.72 -0.19
N PRO A 49 10.57 0.17 0.79
CA PRO A 49 10.01 0.00 2.12
C PRO A 49 8.48 -0.01 2.05
N TYR A 50 7.85 -0.91 2.80
CA TYR A 50 6.41 -1.00 2.91
C TYR A 50 6.00 -1.44 4.33
N SER A 51 4.73 -1.25 4.67
CA SER A 51 4.12 -1.77 5.88
C SER A 51 2.78 -2.42 5.53
N ILE A 52 2.48 -3.55 6.17
CA ILE A 52 1.21 -4.26 6.00
C ILE A 52 0.41 -4.14 7.30
N TYR A 53 -0.86 -3.80 7.18
CA TYR A 53 -1.82 -3.73 8.27
C TYR A 53 -2.96 -4.70 7.98
N ASN A 54 -3.15 -5.71 8.83
CA ASN A 54 -4.23 -6.68 8.68
C ASN A 54 -5.55 -6.01 9.07
N LEU A 55 -6.57 -6.09 8.22
CA LEU A 55 -7.88 -5.52 8.56
C LEU A 55 -8.60 -6.32 9.66
N SER A 56 -8.23 -7.57 9.88
CA SER A 56 -8.70 -8.38 11.00
C SER A 56 -8.38 -7.75 12.36
N ASP A 57 -7.30 -6.95 12.45
CA ASP A 57 -6.89 -6.30 13.69
C ASP A 57 -7.82 -5.12 14.05
N PHE A 58 -8.63 -4.67 13.10
CA PHE A 58 -9.54 -3.53 13.23
C PHE A 58 -11.02 -3.90 13.10
N PHE A 59 -11.35 -5.03 12.46
CA PHE A 59 -12.71 -5.43 12.15
C PHE A 59 -12.97 -6.93 12.39
N GLU A 60 -13.98 -7.24 13.20
CA GLU A 60 -14.39 -8.61 13.56
C GLU A 60 -15.40 -9.19 12.55
N HIS A 61 -15.02 -9.31 11.28
CA HIS A 61 -15.88 -9.94 10.27
C HIS A 61 -15.05 -10.76 9.28
N ASP A 62 -15.52 -11.97 8.92
CA ASP A 62 -14.80 -12.95 8.09
C ASP A 62 -14.33 -12.41 6.73
N PHE A 63 -15.06 -11.43 6.22
CA PHE A 63 -14.68 -10.70 5.02
C PHE A 63 -13.27 -10.05 5.11
N PHE A 64 -12.88 -9.58 6.30
CA PHE A 64 -11.64 -8.84 6.55
C PHE A 64 -10.45 -9.71 6.96
N THR A 65 -10.67 -10.98 7.30
CA THR A 65 -9.61 -11.91 7.76
C THR A 65 -8.49 -12.09 6.73
N THR A 66 -8.78 -11.86 5.46
CA THR A 66 -7.82 -11.97 4.35
C THR A 66 -7.47 -10.63 3.71
N LYS A 67 -7.94 -9.51 4.28
CA LYS A 67 -7.79 -8.17 3.72
C LYS A 67 -6.71 -7.41 4.48
N HIS A 68 -5.92 -6.68 3.72
CA HIS A 68 -4.74 -6.00 4.20
C HIS A 68 -4.66 -4.60 3.58
N VAL A 69 -4.22 -3.62 4.36
CA VAL A 69 -3.79 -2.32 3.83
C VAL A 69 -2.28 -2.34 3.75
N VAL A 70 -1.77 -2.11 2.54
CA VAL A 70 -0.35 -1.88 2.29
C VAL A 70 -0.10 -0.39 2.25
N TYR A 71 0.89 0.05 3.02
CA TYR A 71 1.42 1.40 2.98
C TYR A 71 2.82 1.40 2.36
N VAL A 72 3.05 2.26 1.37
CA VAL A 72 4.36 2.47 0.74
C VAL A 72 4.69 3.97 0.79
N PRO A 73 5.64 4.41 1.63
CA PRO A 73 6.05 5.81 1.64
C PRO A 73 6.72 6.16 0.31
N VAL A 74 6.38 7.34 -0.24
CA VAL A 74 6.97 7.86 -1.48
C VAL A 74 7.86 9.04 -1.08
N GLN A 75 9.13 8.74 -0.80
CA GLN A 75 10.15 9.76 -0.58
C GLN A 75 10.84 10.06 -1.91
N ASN A 76 10.55 11.22 -2.49
CA ASN A 76 11.34 11.76 -3.58
C ASN A 76 12.58 12.43 -2.96
N ARG A 77 13.74 11.77 -3.08
CA ARG A 77 15.04 12.41 -2.92
C ARG A 77 15.46 13.06 -4.24
#